data_AF-A0A2V9N7J3-F1
#
_entry.id   AF-A0A2V9N7J3-F1
#
_cell.length_a   1.000
_cell.length_b   1.000
_cell.length_c   1.000
_cell.angle_alpha   90.00
_cell.angle_beta   90.00
_cell.angle_gamma   90.00
#
_symmetry.space_group_name_H-M   'P 1'
#
loop_
_entity.id
_entity.type
_entity.pdbx_description
1 polymer ?
#
loop_
_entity_poly.entity_id
_entity_poly.type
_entity_poly.pdbx_seq_one_letter_code
_entity_poly.pdbx_strand_id
1 'polypeptide(L)'
;MSKTFLWFIAAIILSLCSAQPSGAQVNNPNAQRTPQTKVREEPCWQKAGITKEAKEQRDAIALDTRSQVQSVCADSSLTPQQKKQKIQQIHQESKQKVGGLISDQQQEELQACQKERAANHPSSPGTQHGGGGPCGETPSPSAHASGAPQS
;
A
#
# COMPACT_ATOMS: atom_id res chain seq x y z
N MET A 1 -22.37 34.49 28.63
CA MET A 1 -21.84 33.13 28.91
C MET A 1 -20.56 33.24 29.70
N SER A 2 -20.47 32.48 30.80
CA SER A 2 -19.42 32.53 31.82
C SER A 2 -18.02 32.23 31.32
N LYS A 3 -17.08 33.00 31.89
CA LYS A 3 -15.65 32.69 32.04
C LYS A 3 -15.48 31.59 33.07
N THR A 4 -14.73 30.55 32.74
CA THR A 4 -13.79 29.80 33.60
C THR A 4 -13.40 28.55 32.84
N PHE A 5 -12.13 28.40 32.46
CA PHE A 5 -11.38 27.13 32.49
C PHE A 5 -9.94 27.41 32.03
N LEU A 6 -9.28 28.32 32.77
CA LEU A 6 -7.84 28.33 32.92
C LEU A 6 -7.58 27.67 34.28
N TRP A 7 -6.60 26.76 34.32
CA TRP A 7 -6.05 26.00 35.46
C TRP A 7 -6.33 24.50 35.43
N PHE A 8 -5.49 23.77 34.70
CA PHE A 8 -4.99 22.48 35.16
C PHE A 8 -3.47 22.46 34.97
N ILE A 9 -2.75 23.02 35.95
CA ILE A 9 -1.34 22.72 36.21
C ILE A 9 -1.30 21.78 37.40
N ALA A 10 -0.88 20.54 37.15
CA ALA A 10 -0.26 19.61 38.11
C ALA A 10 0.25 18.43 37.26
N ALA A 11 1.45 18.49 36.69
CA ALA A 11 2.69 18.01 37.32
C ALA A 11 2.48 16.71 38.09
N ILE A 12 2.90 15.56 37.53
CA ILE A 12 3.38 14.41 38.32
C ILE A 12 4.34 13.53 37.49
N ILE A 13 5.62 13.68 37.87
CA ILE A 13 6.58 12.62 38.21
C ILE A 13 7.13 11.72 37.08
N LEU A 14 8.30 12.16 36.63
CA LEU A 14 9.45 11.36 36.23
C LEU A 14 9.77 10.28 37.30
N SER A 15 9.71 8.99 36.93
CA SER A 15 10.31 7.93 37.75
C SER A 15 10.89 6.82 36.89
N LEU A 16 12.22 6.87 36.71
CA LEU A 16 13.08 5.78 36.26
C LEU A 16 13.27 4.79 37.41
N CYS A 17 13.09 3.49 37.18
CA CYS A 17 14.02 2.48 37.69
C CYS A 17 13.90 1.17 36.93
N SER A 18 15.06 0.62 36.62
CA SER A 18 15.36 -0.46 35.71
C SER A 18 15.28 -1.83 36.40
N ALA A 19 14.83 -2.86 35.68
CA ALA A 19 15.21 -4.24 35.98
C ALA A 19 15.22 -5.06 34.68
N GLN A 20 16.40 -5.19 34.08
CA GLN A 20 16.66 -6.16 33.02
C GLN A 20 17.44 -7.32 33.64
N PRO A 21 16.92 -8.58 33.63
CA PRO A 21 17.75 -9.73 33.97
C PRO A 21 18.73 -10.05 32.82
N SER A 22 20.00 -10.11 33.19
CA SER A 22 21.16 -10.49 32.40
C SER A 22 21.02 -11.89 31.78
N GLY A 23 21.56 -12.03 30.57
CA GLY A 23 21.30 -13.16 29.68
C GLY A 23 22.02 -14.47 29.96
N ALA A 24 21.63 -15.47 29.17
CA ALA A 24 22.47 -16.57 28.76
C ALA A 24 22.89 -16.30 27.31
N GLN A 25 24.05 -15.65 27.12
CA GLN A 25 24.72 -15.58 25.83
C GLN A 25 25.43 -16.92 25.65
N VAL A 26 24.79 -17.86 24.95
CA VAL A 26 25.47 -19.02 24.39
C VAL A 26 26.51 -18.51 23.41
N ASN A 27 27.77 -18.64 23.80
CA ASN A 27 28.93 -18.15 23.08
C ASN A 27 29.10 -18.99 21.81
N ASN A 28 28.48 -18.57 20.71
CA ASN A 28 28.67 -19.18 19.39
C ASN A 28 29.81 -18.42 18.68
N PRO A 29 30.98 -19.03 18.43
CA PRO A 29 32.13 -18.35 17.83
C PRO A 29 31.97 -18.02 16.32
N ASN A 30 30.73 -17.92 15.82
CA ASN A 30 30.42 -17.62 14.42
C ASN A 30 29.37 -16.50 14.33
N ALA A 31 29.72 -15.31 14.83
CA ALA A 31 28.86 -14.14 14.75
C ALA A 31 29.64 -12.83 14.51
N GLN A 32 30.67 -12.85 13.67
CA GLN A 32 31.13 -11.65 12.99
C GLN A 32 30.30 -11.45 11.73
N ARG A 33 29.03 -11.05 11.90
CA ARG A 33 28.35 -10.30 10.85
C ARG A 33 28.90 -8.89 10.91
N THR A 34 29.82 -8.57 10.01
CA THR A 34 30.12 -7.17 9.71
C THR A 34 28.80 -6.44 9.49
N PRO A 35 28.56 -5.29 10.13
CA PRO A 35 27.42 -4.47 9.80
C PRO A 35 27.62 -4.02 8.37
N GLN A 36 27.01 -4.75 7.44
CA GLN A 36 26.81 -4.31 6.07
C GLN A 36 25.94 -3.06 6.19
N THR A 37 26.58 -1.89 6.20
CA THR A 37 25.90 -0.60 6.08
C THR A 37 25.19 -0.63 4.75
N LYS A 38 23.93 -1.08 4.74
CA LYS A 38 23.08 -0.98 3.56
C LYS A 38 22.95 0.52 3.28
N VAL A 39 23.68 1.00 2.28
CA VAL A 39 23.50 2.35 1.76
C VAL A 39 22.03 2.44 1.40
N ARG A 40 21.28 3.28 2.13
CA ARG A 40 19.84 3.41 1.96
C ARG A 40 19.63 4.15 0.65
N GLU A 41 19.39 3.40 -0.42
CA GLU A 41 19.09 3.98 -1.72
C GLU A 41 17.87 4.90 -1.61
N GLU A 42 17.98 6.10 -2.19
CA GLU A 42 16.90 7.09 -2.16
C GLU A 42 15.65 6.55 -2.84
N PRO A 43 14.46 6.60 -2.23
CA PRO A 43 13.22 6.11 -2.84
C PRO A 43 12.91 6.77 -4.19
N CYS A 44 12.28 6.02 -5.10
CA CYS A 44 12.01 6.47 -6.47
C CYS A 44 11.24 7.78 -6.58
N TRP A 45 10.41 8.13 -5.60
CA TRP A 45 9.71 9.41 -5.61
C TRP A 45 10.65 10.60 -5.40
N GLN A 46 11.71 10.44 -4.59
CA GLN A 46 12.75 11.47 -4.44
C GLN A 46 13.59 11.58 -5.71
N LYS A 47 13.99 10.45 -6.30
CA LYS A 47 14.70 10.42 -7.60
C LYS A 47 13.91 11.10 -8.72
N ALA A 48 12.58 10.94 -8.72
CA ALA A 48 11.67 11.60 -9.67
C ALA A 48 11.39 13.09 -9.34
N GLY A 49 12.03 13.67 -8.33
CA GLY A 49 11.83 15.06 -7.94
C GLY A 49 10.43 15.38 -7.39
N ILE A 50 9.69 14.36 -6.92
CA ILE A 50 8.36 14.55 -6.32
C ILE A 50 8.56 15.03 -4.88
N THR A 51 7.86 16.10 -4.48
CA THR A 51 7.94 16.58 -3.10
C THR A 51 7.30 15.60 -2.12
N LYS A 52 7.69 15.67 -0.84
CA LYS A 52 7.11 14.81 0.19
C LYS A 52 5.61 15.05 0.33
N GLU A 53 5.19 16.30 0.24
CA GLU A 53 3.79 16.72 0.35
C GLU A 53 2.97 16.19 -0.83
N ALA A 54 3.48 16.32 -2.07
CA ALA A 54 2.80 15.79 -3.26
C ALA A 54 2.70 14.25 -3.20
N LYS A 55 3.74 13.59 -2.67
CA LYS A 55 3.74 12.13 -2.44
C LYS A 55 2.67 11.72 -1.41
N GLU A 56 2.58 12.42 -0.29
CA GLU A 56 1.60 12.15 0.77
C GLU A 56 0.16 12.37 0.26
N GLN A 57 -0.07 13.45 -0.49
CA GLN A 57 -1.38 13.74 -1.10
C GLN A 57 -1.76 12.69 -2.16
N ARG A 58 -0.80 12.26 -2.99
CA ARG A 58 -1.02 11.17 -3.95
C ARG A 58 -1.40 9.87 -3.23
N ASP A 59 -0.73 9.54 -2.13
CA ASP A 59 -1.05 8.34 -1.35
C ASP A 59 -2.44 8.41 -0.75
N ALA A 60 -2.86 9.58 -0.25
CA ALA A 60 -4.21 9.80 0.24
C ALA A 60 -5.25 9.58 -0.87
N ILE A 61 -5.01 10.12 -2.08
CA ILE A 61 -5.87 9.90 -3.25
C ILE A 61 -5.93 8.41 -3.61
N ALA A 62 -4.81 7.69 -3.56
CA ALA A 62 -4.77 6.26 -3.85
C ALA A 62 -5.56 5.44 -2.83
N LEU A 63 -5.48 5.79 -1.54
CA LEU A 63 -6.27 5.14 -0.47
C LEU A 63 -7.76 5.38 -0.64
N ASP A 64 -8.16 6.62 -0.92
CA ASP A 64 -9.56 6.98 -1.22
C ASP A 64 -10.07 6.21 -2.44
N THR A 65 -9.32 6.25 -3.55
CA THR A 65 -9.64 5.51 -4.79
C THR A 65 -9.90 4.03 -4.49
N ARG A 66 -9.02 3.39 -3.70
CA ARG A 66 -9.19 1.99 -3.29
C ARG A 66 -10.47 1.78 -2.48
N SER A 67 -10.77 2.66 -1.53
CA SER A 67 -11.99 2.60 -0.73
C SER A 67 -13.25 2.71 -1.60
N GLN A 68 -13.26 3.63 -2.56
CA GLN A 68 -14.37 3.78 -3.50
C GLN A 68 -14.56 2.54 -4.37
N VAL A 69 -13.46 1.98 -4.90
CA VAL A 69 -13.51 0.72 -5.66
C VAL A 69 -14.07 -0.41 -4.80
N GLN A 70 -13.61 -0.55 -3.55
CA GLN A 70 -14.14 -1.55 -2.61
C GLN A 70 -15.64 -1.37 -2.37
N SER A 71 -16.11 -0.13 -2.21
CA SER A 71 -17.54 0.17 -2.08
C SER A 71 -18.34 -0.24 -3.32
N VAL A 72 -17.82 0.03 -4.53
CA VAL A 72 -18.48 -0.41 -5.79
C VAL A 72 -18.51 -1.93 -5.89
N CYS A 73 -17.44 -2.60 -5.49
CA CYS A 73 -17.39 -4.06 -5.52
C CYS A 73 -18.36 -4.70 -4.53
N ALA A 74 -18.54 -4.10 -3.35
CA ALA A 74 -19.47 -4.55 -2.32
C ALA A 74 -20.95 -4.23 -2.64
N ASP A 75 -21.22 -3.32 -3.58
CA ASP A 75 -22.58 -2.93 -3.96
C ASP A 75 -23.29 -4.07 -4.72
N SER A 76 -24.24 -4.74 -4.06
CA SER A 76 -25.01 -5.84 -4.65
C SER A 76 -26.11 -5.37 -5.60
N SER A 77 -26.41 -4.07 -5.65
CA SER A 77 -27.41 -3.50 -6.56
C SER A 77 -26.86 -3.30 -7.98
N LEU A 78 -25.54 -3.31 -8.15
CA LEU A 78 -24.87 -3.09 -9.43
C LEU A 78 -24.55 -4.41 -10.14
N THR A 79 -24.82 -4.45 -11.44
CA THR A 79 -24.33 -5.51 -12.33
C THR A 79 -22.80 -5.43 -12.50
N PRO A 80 -22.14 -6.54 -12.90
CA PRO A 80 -20.69 -6.54 -13.17
C PRO A 80 -20.23 -5.45 -14.14
N GLN A 81 -21.02 -5.22 -15.21
CA GLN A 81 -20.71 -4.21 -16.21
C GLN A 81 -20.81 -2.78 -15.62
N GLN A 82 -21.85 -2.51 -14.81
CA GLN A 82 -21.99 -1.22 -14.13
C GLN A 82 -20.85 -0.98 -13.12
N LYS A 83 -20.44 -2.02 -12.39
CA LYS A 83 -19.28 -1.95 -11.49
C LYS A 83 -18.02 -1.57 -12.26
N LYS A 84 -17.75 -2.24 -13.38
CA LYS A 84 -16.60 -1.94 -14.25
C LYS A 84 -16.61 -0.49 -14.73
N GLN A 85 -17.75 0.00 -15.23
CA GLN A 85 -17.87 1.39 -15.70
C GLN A 85 -17.63 2.40 -14.56
N LYS A 86 -18.21 2.17 -13.39
CA LYS A 86 -18.04 3.06 -12.23
C LYS A 86 -16.60 3.06 -11.72
N ILE A 87 -15.93 1.90 -11.71
CA ILE A 87 -14.51 1.80 -11.34
C ILE A 87 -13.62 2.52 -12.36
N GLN A 88 -13.92 2.42 -13.66
CA GLN A 88 -13.21 3.20 -14.68
C GLN A 88 -13.33 4.70 -14.44
N GLN A 89 -14.53 5.18 -14.08
CA GLN A 89 -14.74 6.59 -13.74
C GLN A 89 -13.92 7.00 -12.50
N ILE A 90 -13.95 6.21 -11.43
CA ILE A 90 -13.16 6.44 -10.21
C ILE A 90 -11.66 6.56 -10.54
N HIS A 91 -11.14 5.67 -11.40
CA HIS A 91 -9.75 5.75 -11.85
C HIS A 91 -9.45 7.00 -12.68
N GLN A 92 -10.37 7.42 -13.55
CA GLN A 92 -10.19 8.62 -14.36
C GLN A 92 -10.14 9.88 -13.48
N GLU A 93 -11.06 10.00 -12.53
CA GLU A 93 -11.08 11.10 -11.56
C GLU A 93 -9.82 11.10 -10.69
N SER A 94 -9.37 9.93 -10.24
CA SER A 94 -8.12 9.76 -9.50
C SER A 94 -6.91 10.23 -10.30
N LYS A 95 -6.81 9.85 -11.58
CA LYS A 95 -5.75 10.31 -12.48
C LYS A 95 -5.73 11.83 -12.61
N GLN A 96 -6.88 12.46 -12.76
CA GLN A 96 -6.97 13.92 -12.85
C GLN A 96 -6.50 14.60 -11.56
N LYS A 97 -6.90 14.08 -10.39
CA LYS A 97 -6.43 14.58 -9.10
C LYS A 97 -4.93 14.45 -8.94
N VAL A 98 -4.35 13.30 -9.33
CA VAL A 98 -2.90 13.06 -9.26
C VAL A 98 -2.12 13.93 -10.24
N GLY A 99 -2.62 14.13 -11.47
CA GLY A 99 -1.98 14.98 -12.47
C GLY A 99 -1.91 16.46 -12.08
N GLY A 100 -2.76 16.91 -11.15
CA GLY A 100 -2.65 18.23 -10.53
C GLY A 100 -1.55 18.34 -9.47
N LEU A 101 -0.96 17.23 -9.04
CA LEU A 101 0.07 17.17 -7.99
C LEU A 101 1.46 16.82 -8.52
N ILE A 102 1.52 16.01 -9.57
CA ILE A 102 2.74 15.43 -10.12
C ILE A 102 2.64 15.53 -11.64
N SER A 103 3.69 16.02 -12.29
CA SER A 103 3.71 16.12 -13.75
C SER A 103 3.84 14.75 -14.41
N ASP A 104 3.45 14.66 -15.69
CA ASP A 104 3.62 13.43 -16.46
C ASP A 104 5.08 12.97 -16.48
N GLN A 105 6.03 13.90 -16.63
CA GLN A 105 7.47 13.60 -16.59
C GLN A 105 7.90 13.00 -15.26
N GLN A 106 7.45 13.56 -14.13
CA GLN A 106 7.76 12.99 -12.80
C GLN A 106 7.14 11.60 -12.61
N GLN A 107 5.97 11.36 -13.21
CA GLN A 107 5.35 10.04 -13.18
C GLN A 107 6.13 9.01 -14.02
N GLU A 108 6.65 9.41 -15.18
CA GLU A 108 7.51 8.57 -16.02
C GLU A 108 8.82 8.20 -15.31
N GLU A 109 9.50 9.17 -14.70
CA GLU A 109 10.72 8.94 -13.91
C GLU A 109 10.47 8.00 -12.72
N LEU A 110 9.34 8.19 -12.04
CA LEU A 110 8.92 7.32 -10.96
C LEU A 110 8.73 5.87 -11.46
N GLN A 111 8.07 5.68 -12.60
CA GLN A 111 7.86 4.37 -13.21
C GLN A 111 9.18 3.74 -13.68
N ALA A 112 10.08 4.53 -14.29
CA ALA A 112 11.37 4.07 -14.74
C ALA A 112 12.21 3.53 -13.58
N CYS A 113 12.32 4.31 -12.49
CA CYS A 113 13.01 3.87 -11.28
C CYS A 113 12.38 2.60 -10.66
N GLN A 114 11.05 2.49 -10.64
CA GLN A 114 10.37 1.30 -10.14
C GLN A 114 10.67 0.06 -11.00
N LYS A 115 10.63 0.20 -12.33
CA LYS A 115 10.95 -0.88 -13.27
C LYS A 115 12.40 -1.34 -13.13
N GLU A 116 13.36 -0.40 -13.04
CA GLU A 116 14.77 -0.71 -12.79
C GLU A 116 14.94 -1.52 -11.50
N ARG A 117 14.30 -1.08 -10.40
CA ARG A 117 14.37 -1.81 -9.13
C ARG A 117 13.71 -3.18 -9.18
N ALA A 118 12.57 -3.31 -9.85
CA ALA A 118 11.92 -4.59 -10.04
C ALA A 118 12.78 -5.56 -10.87
N ALA A 119 13.53 -5.06 -11.86
CA ALA A 119 14.48 -5.87 -12.63
C ALA A 119 15.67 -6.33 -11.78
N ASN A 120 16.18 -5.49 -10.89
CA ASN A 120 17.27 -5.83 -9.97
C ASN A 120 16.84 -6.77 -8.84
N HIS A 121 15.54 -6.79 -8.50
CA HIS A 121 14.97 -7.65 -7.48
C HIS A 121 13.96 -8.60 -8.14
N PRO A 122 14.41 -9.67 -8.84
CA PRO A 122 13.51 -10.64 -9.41
C PRO A 122 12.65 -11.24 -8.30
N SER A 123 11.38 -10.86 -8.30
CA SER A 123 10.40 -11.42 -7.38
C SER A 123 10.30 -12.91 -7.68
N SER A 124 10.33 -13.74 -6.64
CA SER A 124 10.26 -15.19 -6.77
C SER A 124 9.06 -15.59 -7.67
N PRO A 125 9.26 -16.43 -8.69
CA PRO A 125 8.20 -16.84 -9.61
C PRO A 125 7.17 -17.68 -8.86
N GLY A 126 6.13 -17.03 -8.34
CA GLY A 126 5.13 -17.68 -7.49
C GLY A 126 3.97 -16.78 -7.10
N THR A 127 4.11 -15.45 -7.18
CA THR A 127 2.98 -14.54 -6.97
C THR A 127 2.31 -14.25 -8.31
N GLN A 128 1.48 -15.19 -8.78
CA GLN A 128 0.50 -14.89 -9.82
C GLN A 128 -0.48 -13.85 -9.25
N HIS A 129 -0.33 -12.59 -9.65
CA HIS A 129 -1.37 -11.58 -9.45
C HIS A 129 -2.58 -12.05 -10.27
N GLY A 130 -3.54 -12.67 -9.58
CA GLY A 130 -4.66 -13.38 -10.18
C GLY A 130 -5.41 -12.51 -11.18
N GLY A 131 -5.66 -13.06 -12.36
CA GLY A 131 -6.41 -12.45 -13.46
C GLY A 131 -7.91 -12.32 -13.19
N GLY A 132 -8.28 -11.79 -12.03
CA GLY A 132 -9.64 -11.37 -11.72
C GLY A 132 -9.87 -9.93 -12.18
N GLY A 133 -11.10 -9.60 -12.59
CA GLY A 133 -11.50 -8.23 -12.90
C GLY A 133 -11.31 -7.27 -11.70
N PRO A 134 -11.66 -5.97 -11.85
CA PRO A 134 -11.43 -4.96 -10.82
C PRO A 134 -12.11 -5.24 -9.47
N CYS A 135 -13.07 -6.16 -9.42
CA CYS A 135 -13.71 -6.66 -8.20
C CYS A 135 -13.33 -8.11 -7.84
N GLY A 136 -12.25 -8.65 -8.40
CA GLY A 136 -11.83 -10.03 -8.16
C GLY A 136 -12.72 -11.08 -8.82
N GLU A 137 -13.68 -10.67 -9.65
CA GLU A 137 -14.46 -11.59 -10.48
C GLU A 137 -13.54 -12.21 -11.54
N THR A 138 -13.08 -13.43 -11.30
CA THR A 138 -12.72 -14.32 -12.40
C THR A 138 -14.01 -14.65 -13.15
N PRO A 139 -14.10 -14.46 -14.48
CA PRO A 139 -15.28 -14.92 -15.22
C PRO A 139 -15.53 -16.41 -14.89
N SER A 140 -16.79 -16.67 -14.53
CA SER A 140 -17.34 -17.92 -14.00
C SER A 140 -16.87 -19.22 -14.69
N PRO A 141 -16.85 -20.37 -13.98
CA PRO A 141 -16.58 -21.68 -14.55
C PRO A 141 -17.76 -22.13 -15.44
N SER A 142 -17.59 -22.01 -16.76
CA SER A 142 -18.32 -22.87 -17.70
C SER A 142 -17.70 -24.27 -17.69
N ALA A 143 -17.92 -25.03 -16.61
CA ALA A 143 -17.66 -26.48 -16.53
C ALA A 143 -18.59 -27.20 -15.53
N HIS A 144 -19.78 -26.64 -15.26
CA HIS A 144 -20.86 -27.34 -14.57
C HIS A 144 -22.10 -27.38 -15.46
N ALA A 145 -22.07 -28.29 -16.43
CA ALA A 145 -23.27 -28.91 -17.00
C ALA A 145 -22.85 -30.24 -17.66
N SER A 146 -23.60 -31.31 -17.35
CA SER A 146 -23.47 -32.71 -17.82
C SER A 146 -22.62 -33.58 -16.88
N GLY A 147 -23.09 -34.58 -16.12
CA GLY A 147 -24.37 -35.27 -16.03
C GLY A 147 -24.08 -36.69 -15.49
N ALA A 148 -24.78 -37.11 -14.42
CA ALA A 148 -24.97 -38.48 -13.90
C ALA A 148 -23.77 -39.47 -13.69
N PRO A 149 -23.71 -40.19 -12.56
CA PRO A 149 -22.97 -41.46 -12.47
C PRO A 149 -23.77 -42.58 -13.15
N GLN A 150 -23.19 -43.26 -14.13
CA GLN A 150 -23.63 -44.58 -14.55
C GLN A 150 -22.61 -45.62 -14.06
N SER A 151 -23.12 -46.57 -13.28
CA SER A 151 -22.53 -47.87 -12.94
C SER A 151 -23.59 -48.92 -13.18
#